data_AF-A0A1V0UN70-F1
#
_entry.id   AF-A0A1V0UN70-F1
#
_cell.length_a   1.000
_cell.length_b   1.000
_cell.length_c   1.000
_cell.angle_alpha   90.00
_cell.angle_beta   90.00
_cell.angle_gamma   90.00
#
_symmetry.space_group_name_H-M   'P 1'
#
loop_
_entity.id
_entity.type
_entity.pdbx_description
1 polymer ?
#
loop_
_entity_poly.entity_id
_entity_poly.type
_entity_poly.pdbx_seq_one_letter_code
_entity_poly.pdbx_strand_id
1 'polypeptide(L)'
;MKNYKRLATEKAKEIRKKLGGKIFAFPINDKDPFSKYAIVVYEGGIYHVYPEAEDISTAAVGIKVTLEQYQRNGEILDYDKDVRFVSYATQVNAPNVTMRRLKKMQDNSKSLLQEDIDVTDTVEGRAFSGRGIVKFSYLSAIDDKLPKAIKFMDEYYKLLATRKYGKTAAAIKQEVRRMTKDEAIRWIERTYRSYVNDDTEVIGMCQRL
;
A
#
# COMPACT_ATOMS: atom_id res chain seq x y z
N MET A 1 -34.11 -0.79 9.79
CA MET A 1 -33.02 -1.10 10.75
C MET A 1 -32.64 -2.59 10.85
N LYS A 2 -33.57 -3.54 11.05
CA LYS A 2 -33.22 -5.00 11.14
C LYS A 2 -32.51 -5.55 9.88
N ASN A 3 -32.88 -5.08 8.69
CA ASN A 3 -32.29 -5.53 7.44
C ASN A 3 -30.84 -5.01 7.25
N TYR A 4 -30.57 -3.75 7.63
CA TYR A 4 -29.24 -3.14 7.56
C TYR A 4 -28.19 -3.90 8.38
N LYS A 5 -28.47 -4.15 9.68
CA LYS A 5 -27.53 -4.87 10.55
C LYS A 5 -27.22 -6.26 10.02
N ARG A 6 -28.22 -6.97 9.46
CA ARG A 6 -28.02 -8.28 8.85
C ARG A 6 -27.11 -8.19 7.62
N LEU A 7 -27.43 -7.31 6.67
CA LEU A 7 -26.64 -7.12 5.45
C LEU A 7 -25.19 -6.71 5.75
N ALA A 8 -24.99 -5.76 6.66
CA ALA A 8 -23.65 -5.34 7.08
C ALA A 8 -22.88 -6.49 7.74
N THR A 9 -23.54 -7.30 8.58
CA THR A 9 -22.91 -8.46 9.22
C THR A 9 -22.53 -9.54 8.21
N GLU A 10 -23.42 -9.87 7.27
CA GLU A 10 -23.15 -10.85 6.22
C GLU A 10 -21.98 -10.41 5.33
N LYS A 11 -21.94 -9.12 4.97
CA LYS A 11 -20.84 -8.58 4.17
C LYS A 11 -19.52 -8.58 4.94
N ALA A 12 -19.53 -8.19 6.21
CA ALA A 12 -18.33 -8.24 7.05
C ALA A 12 -17.81 -9.67 7.23
N LYS A 13 -18.70 -10.66 7.39
CA LYS A 13 -18.33 -12.09 7.41
C LYS A 13 -17.64 -12.53 6.11
N GLU A 14 -18.17 -12.12 4.97
CA GLU A 14 -17.58 -12.39 3.67
C GLU A 14 -16.16 -11.80 3.55
N ILE A 15 -16.01 -10.53 3.91
CA ILE A 15 -14.73 -9.82 3.86
C ILE A 15 -13.73 -10.48 4.80
N ARG A 16 -14.12 -10.79 6.05
CA ARG A 16 -13.25 -11.45 7.03
C ARG A 16 -12.78 -12.81 6.56
N LYS A 17 -13.67 -13.62 5.96
CA LYS A 17 -13.29 -14.95 5.42
C LYS A 17 -12.23 -14.84 4.33
N LYS A 18 -12.28 -13.77 3.52
CA LYS A 18 -11.37 -13.57 2.39
C LYS A 18 -10.06 -12.88 2.78
N LEU A 19 -10.13 -11.87 3.65
CA LEU A 19 -9.03 -10.93 3.89
C LEU A 19 -8.59 -10.85 5.36
N GLY A 20 -9.23 -11.59 6.27
CA GLY A 20 -8.99 -11.44 7.70
C GLY A 20 -9.43 -10.07 8.25
N GLY A 21 -8.86 -9.67 9.39
CA GLY A 21 -9.11 -8.39 10.05
C GLY A 21 -10.19 -8.42 11.14
N LYS A 22 -10.30 -7.29 11.84
CA LYS A 22 -11.24 -7.05 12.95
C LYS A 22 -12.22 -5.92 12.64
N ILE A 23 -11.82 -4.88 11.91
CA ILE A 23 -12.63 -3.69 11.63
C ILE A 23 -12.91 -3.64 10.12
N PHE A 24 -14.17 -3.43 9.75
CA PHE A 24 -14.63 -3.44 8.36
C PHE A 24 -15.41 -2.16 8.08
N ALA A 25 -15.05 -1.44 7.02
CA ALA A 25 -15.81 -0.31 6.51
C ALA A 25 -16.07 -0.48 5.02
N PHE A 26 -17.34 -0.36 4.59
CA PHE A 26 -17.73 -0.56 3.19
C PHE A 26 -19.04 0.16 2.86
N PRO A 27 -19.27 0.57 1.61
CA PRO A 27 -20.55 1.17 1.21
C PRO A 27 -21.67 0.14 1.28
N ILE A 28 -22.85 0.55 1.71
CA ILE A 28 -24.04 -0.31 1.85
C ILE A 28 -24.57 -0.74 0.49
N ASN A 29 -24.44 0.12 -0.52
CA ASN A 29 -24.79 -0.12 -1.90
C ASN A 29 -23.58 0.18 -2.79
N ASP A 30 -22.99 -0.86 -3.38
CA ASP A 30 -21.80 -0.78 -4.23
C ASP A 30 -22.04 -0.04 -5.56
N LYS A 31 -23.29 0.03 -6.02
CA LYS A 31 -23.70 0.71 -7.26
C LYS A 31 -24.11 2.16 -7.07
N ASP A 32 -24.19 2.65 -5.83
CA ASP A 32 -24.53 4.04 -5.53
C ASP A 32 -23.27 4.85 -5.18
N PRO A 33 -22.90 5.87 -5.99
CA PRO A 33 -21.71 6.69 -5.74
C PRO A 33 -21.77 7.49 -4.44
N PHE A 34 -22.96 7.71 -3.88
CA PHE A 34 -23.17 8.43 -2.62
C PHE A 34 -23.66 7.50 -1.51
N SER A 35 -23.42 6.19 -1.66
CA SER A 35 -23.83 5.23 -0.66
C SER A 35 -23.17 5.52 0.67
N LYS A 36 -24.00 5.52 1.71
CA LYS A 36 -23.54 5.50 3.10
C LYS A 36 -22.66 4.28 3.37
N TYR A 37 -21.78 4.42 4.35
CA TYR A 37 -20.86 3.37 4.75
C TYR A 37 -21.36 2.64 6.00
N ALA A 38 -21.25 1.32 5.99
CA ALA A 38 -21.36 0.52 7.19
C ALA A 38 -20.00 0.39 7.86
N ILE A 39 -19.96 0.44 9.19
CA ILE A 39 -18.79 0.10 10.00
C ILE A 39 -19.16 -1.10 10.87
N VAL A 40 -18.35 -2.15 10.81
CA VAL A 40 -18.56 -3.40 11.53
C VAL A 40 -17.28 -3.79 12.23
N VAL A 41 -17.38 -4.19 13.49
CA VAL A 41 -16.26 -4.67 14.31
C VAL A 41 -16.50 -6.12 14.71
N TYR A 42 -15.49 -6.96 14.54
CA TYR A 42 -15.50 -8.36 14.95
C TYR A 42 -14.68 -8.54 16.22
N GLU A 43 -15.35 -8.97 17.28
CA GLU A 43 -14.73 -9.16 18.59
C GLU A 43 -15.38 -10.35 19.31
N GLY A 44 -14.57 -11.24 19.89
CA GLY A 44 -15.08 -12.37 20.68
C GLY A 44 -16.04 -13.31 19.93
N GLY A 45 -15.96 -13.41 18.59
CA GLY A 45 -16.89 -14.22 17.80
C GLY A 45 -18.16 -13.48 17.33
N ILE A 46 -18.33 -12.22 17.73
CA ILE A 46 -19.53 -11.42 17.52
C ILE A 46 -19.22 -10.26 16.57
N TYR A 47 -20.21 -9.89 15.74
CA TYR A 47 -20.13 -8.73 14.86
C TYR A 47 -20.98 -7.59 15.42
N HIS A 48 -20.31 -6.47 15.70
CA HIS A 48 -20.91 -5.24 16.18
C HIS A 48 -21.06 -4.26 15.02
N VAL A 49 -22.30 -3.96 14.64
CA VAL A 49 -22.61 -3.03 13.55
C VAL A 49 -22.92 -1.65 14.13
N TYR A 50 -22.12 -0.66 13.73
CA TYR A 50 -22.30 0.74 14.10
C TYR A 50 -23.34 1.43 13.22
N PRO A 51 -23.85 2.61 13.65
CA PRO A 51 -24.68 3.46 12.80
C PRO A 51 -24.03 3.74 11.44
N GLU A 52 -24.87 3.95 10.43
CA GLU A 52 -24.42 4.26 9.07
C GLU A 52 -23.62 5.57 9.07
N ALA A 53 -22.41 5.53 8.51
CA ALA A 53 -21.61 6.71 8.22
C ALA A 53 -22.12 7.36 6.94
N GLU A 54 -22.22 8.68 6.90
CA GLU A 54 -22.75 9.41 5.75
C GLU A 54 -21.91 9.20 4.49
N ASP A 55 -20.59 9.18 4.65
CA ASP A 55 -19.62 9.09 3.57
C ASP A 55 -18.32 8.41 4.01
N ILE A 56 -17.36 8.36 3.08
CA ILE A 56 -16.03 7.80 3.31
C ILE A 56 -15.27 8.52 4.45
N SER A 57 -15.46 9.84 4.58
CA SER A 57 -14.76 10.67 5.56
C SER A 57 -15.22 10.31 6.96
N THR A 58 -16.54 10.21 7.13
CA THR A 58 -17.21 9.81 8.37
C THR A 58 -16.84 8.38 8.74
N ALA A 59 -16.75 7.49 7.75
CA ALA A 59 -16.30 6.11 7.96
C ALA A 59 -14.84 6.04 8.46
N ALA A 60 -13.94 6.84 7.88
CA ALA A 60 -12.54 6.92 8.31
C ALA A 60 -12.42 7.41 9.77
N VAL A 61 -13.22 8.41 10.15
CA VAL A 61 -13.27 8.88 11.54
C VAL A 61 -13.77 7.77 12.47
N GLY A 62 -14.81 7.04 12.09
CA GLY A 62 -15.31 5.91 12.88
C GLY A 62 -14.28 4.79 13.07
N ILE A 63 -13.49 4.47 12.04
CA ILE A 63 -12.37 3.53 12.15
C ILE A 63 -11.33 4.06 13.14
N LYS A 64 -10.92 5.32 13.01
CA LYS A 64 -9.92 5.94 13.89
C LYS A 64 -10.35 5.86 15.35
N VAL A 65 -11.59 6.24 15.65
CA VAL A 65 -12.15 6.17 17.02
C VAL A 65 -12.16 4.73 17.54
N THR A 66 -12.48 3.76 16.67
CA THR A 66 -12.46 2.34 17.05
C THR A 66 -11.04 1.88 17.41
N LEU A 67 -10.03 2.24 16.61
CA LEU A 67 -8.63 1.91 16.88
C LEU A 67 -8.12 2.55 18.18
N GLU A 68 -8.44 3.82 18.41
CA GLU A 68 -8.11 4.52 19.65
C GLU A 68 -8.77 3.84 20.87
N GLN A 69 -9.98 3.32 20.71
CA GLN A 69 -10.67 2.60 21.78
C GLN A 69 -9.98 1.26 22.11
N TYR A 70 -9.56 0.49 21.11
CA TYR A 70 -8.75 -0.72 21.33
C TYR A 70 -7.45 -0.37 22.06
N GLN A 71 -6.77 0.69 21.63
CA GLN A 71 -5.52 1.12 22.25
C GLN A 71 -5.72 1.51 23.72
N ARG A 72 -6.80 2.22 24.05
CA ARG A 72 -7.15 2.55 25.44
C ARG A 72 -7.46 1.31 26.28
N ASN A 73 -8.01 0.27 25.66
CA ASN A 73 -8.29 -1.02 26.30
C ASN A 73 -7.05 -1.93 26.38
N GLY A 74 -5.88 -1.46 25.93
CA GLY A 74 -4.62 -2.21 25.97
C GLY A 74 -4.38 -3.12 24.76
N GLU A 75 -5.25 -3.09 23.75
CA GLU A 75 -5.06 -3.79 22.48
C GLU A 75 -4.51 -2.84 21.41
N ILE A 76 -3.30 -3.09 20.93
CA ILE A 76 -2.74 -2.35 19.79
C ILE A 76 -3.13 -3.09 18.52
N LEU A 77 -4.06 -2.50 17.75
CA LEU A 77 -4.42 -3.00 16.42
C LEU A 77 -3.54 -2.35 15.36
N ASP A 78 -3.13 -3.16 14.39
CA ASP A 78 -2.36 -2.75 13.22
C ASP A 78 -3.34 -2.39 12.12
N TYR A 79 -3.29 -1.16 11.60
CA TYR A 79 -4.25 -0.70 10.60
C TYR A 79 -4.28 -1.61 9.37
N ASP A 80 -3.11 -2.01 8.87
CA ASP A 80 -2.98 -2.77 7.64
C ASP A 80 -3.44 -4.23 7.82
N LYS A 81 -3.27 -4.79 9.02
CA LYS A 81 -3.70 -6.17 9.32
C LYS A 81 -5.13 -6.26 9.80
N ASP A 82 -5.59 -5.29 10.58
CA ASP A 82 -6.84 -5.37 11.32
C ASP A 82 -7.98 -4.56 10.69
N VAL A 83 -7.70 -3.60 9.80
CA VAL A 83 -8.72 -2.77 9.14
C VAL A 83 -8.91 -3.19 7.68
N ARG A 84 -10.16 -3.37 7.27
CA ARG A 84 -10.58 -3.57 5.88
C ARG A 84 -11.51 -2.46 5.47
N PHE A 85 -10.92 -1.41 4.90
CA PHE A 85 -11.65 -0.30 4.30
C PHE A 85 -11.84 -0.58 2.80
N VAL A 86 -13.07 -0.91 2.41
CA VAL A 86 -13.44 -1.25 1.03
C VAL A 86 -14.20 -0.08 0.41
N SER A 87 -13.78 0.33 -0.79
CA SER A 87 -14.54 1.22 -1.66
C SER A 87 -14.56 0.61 -3.06
N TYR A 88 -15.69 0.72 -3.77
CA TYR A 88 -15.80 0.22 -5.15
C TYR A 88 -15.55 1.33 -6.16
N ALA A 89 -15.37 0.94 -7.43
CA ALA A 89 -15.14 1.88 -8.52
C ALA A 89 -16.20 2.99 -8.59
N THR A 90 -17.46 2.68 -8.24
CA THR A 90 -18.56 3.64 -8.20
C THR A 90 -18.29 4.77 -7.21
N GLN A 91 -17.87 4.45 -5.98
CA GLN A 91 -17.56 5.47 -4.97
C GLN A 91 -16.27 6.21 -5.32
N VAL A 92 -15.24 5.51 -5.80
CA VAL A 92 -13.96 6.11 -6.24
C VAL A 92 -14.15 7.14 -7.35
N ASN A 93 -15.07 6.86 -8.29
CA ASN A 93 -15.38 7.76 -9.40
C ASN A 93 -16.52 8.74 -9.12
N ALA A 94 -17.07 8.77 -7.90
CA ALA A 94 -18.10 9.72 -7.53
C ALA A 94 -17.59 11.16 -7.75
N PRO A 95 -18.46 12.11 -8.15
CA PRO A 95 -18.08 13.51 -8.38
C PRO A 95 -17.89 14.28 -7.06
N ASN A 96 -17.17 13.69 -6.11
CA ASN A 96 -16.84 14.25 -4.80
C ASN A 96 -15.36 14.68 -4.80
N VAL A 97 -15.06 15.86 -4.26
CA VAL A 97 -13.70 16.40 -4.13
C VAL A 97 -12.79 15.46 -3.31
N THR A 98 -13.31 14.86 -2.24
CA THR A 98 -12.61 13.88 -1.42
C THR A 98 -12.25 12.64 -2.24
N MET A 99 -13.19 12.10 -3.03
CA MET A 99 -12.94 10.94 -3.89
C MET A 99 -12.02 11.27 -5.06
N ARG A 100 -12.10 12.47 -5.63
CA ARG A 100 -11.15 12.93 -6.66
C ARG A 100 -9.74 13.08 -6.10
N ARG A 101 -9.60 13.54 -4.84
CA ARG A 101 -8.31 13.62 -4.14
C ARG A 101 -7.80 12.22 -3.80
N LEU A 102 -8.65 11.34 -3.29
CA LEU A 102 -8.30 9.94 -3.00
C LEU A 102 -7.92 9.18 -4.28
N LYS A 103 -8.65 9.38 -5.37
CA LYS A 103 -8.32 8.81 -6.69
C LYS A 103 -7.01 9.36 -7.21
N LYS A 104 -6.76 10.68 -7.10
CA LYS A 104 -5.43 11.23 -7.41
C LYS A 104 -4.34 10.68 -6.49
N MET A 105 -4.63 10.47 -5.20
CA MET A 105 -3.71 9.81 -4.27
C MET A 105 -3.52 8.34 -4.61
N GLN A 106 -4.54 7.65 -5.13
CA GLN A 106 -4.53 6.23 -5.53
C GLN A 106 -3.80 6.02 -6.87
N ASP A 107 -4.04 6.90 -7.83
CA ASP A 107 -3.38 6.97 -9.12
C ASP A 107 -1.91 7.44 -8.96
N ASN A 108 -1.65 8.31 -7.97
CA ASN A 108 -0.29 8.67 -7.54
C ASN A 108 0.30 7.64 -6.54
N SER A 109 -0.51 6.74 -5.97
CA SER A 109 -0.11 5.59 -5.16
C SER A 109 -0.28 4.32 -5.99
N LYS A 110 0.45 4.25 -7.11
CA LYS A 110 0.90 2.94 -7.56
C LYS A 110 1.53 2.26 -6.35
N SER A 111 0.87 1.21 -5.86
CA SER A 111 1.30 0.39 -4.72
C SER A 111 1.10 0.99 -3.30
N LEU A 112 -0.09 0.88 -2.71
CA LEU A 112 -0.22 0.78 -1.24
C LEU A 112 -0.49 -0.67 -0.77
N LEU A 113 -0.86 -1.57 -1.69
CA LEU A 113 -1.00 -3.01 -1.42
C LEU A 113 0.23 -3.83 -1.85
N GLN A 114 1.13 -3.27 -2.66
CA GLN A 114 2.40 -3.88 -3.05
C GLN A 114 3.57 -3.29 -2.22
N GLU A 115 3.29 -2.33 -1.34
CA GLU A 115 4.31 -1.45 -0.77
C GLU A 115 5.21 -2.14 0.26
N ASP A 116 5.01 -3.41 0.57
CA ASP A 116 5.88 -4.18 1.46
C ASP A 116 6.29 -5.56 0.93
N ILE A 117 5.88 -5.93 -0.29
CA ILE A 117 6.16 -7.26 -0.84
C ILE A 117 7.23 -7.13 -1.92
N ASP A 118 8.49 -7.22 -1.50
CA ASP A 118 9.64 -7.22 -2.41
C ASP A 118 9.72 -8.54 -3.21
N VAL A 119 9.09 -9.61 -2.71
CA VAL A 119 9.06 -10.96 -3.31
C VAL A 119 7.68 -11.58 -3.14
N THR A 120 7.07 -12.03 -4.23
CA THR A 120 5.80 -12.76 -4.24
C THR A 120 6.02 -14.18 -4.77
N ASP A 121 5.45 -15.18 -4.11
CA ASP A 121 5.43 -16.55 -4.64
C ASP A 121 4.41 -16.67 -5.78
N THR A 122 4.83 -17.26 -6.88
CA THR A 122 4.06 -17.50 -8.11
C THR A 122 4.15 -18.96 -8.49
N VAL A 123 3.26 -19.41 -9.39
CA VAL A 123 3.25 -20.80 -9.90
C VAL A 123 4.56 -21.16 -10.61
N GLU A 124 5.32 -20.16 -11.08
CA GLU A 124 6.59 -20.30 -11.78
C GLU A 124 7.82 -20.05 -10.88
N GLY A 125 7.63 -19.84 -9.58
CA GLY A 125 8.69 -19.53 -8.62
C GLY A 125 8.50 -18.17 -7.94
N ARG A 126 9.57 -17.44 -7.67
CA ARG A 126 9.50 -16.14 -6.97
C ARG A 126 9.55 -14.98 -7.96
N ALA A 127 8.54 -14.10 -7.90
CA ALA A 127 8.53 -12.84 -8.64
C ALA A 127 8.96 -11.69 -7.73
N PHE A 128 9.86 -10.84 -8.21
CA PHE A 128 10.26 -9.63 -7.50
C PHE A 128 9.42 -8.44 -7.95
N SER A 129 9.02 -7.59 -7.01
CA SER A 129 8.55 -6.24 -7.37
C SER A 129 9.71 -5.42 -7.93
N GLY A 130 9.42 -4.34 -8.65
CA GLY A 130 10.46 -3.45 -9.15
C GLY A 130 11.34 -2.92 -8.02
N ARG A 131 10.78 -2.60 -6.85
CA ARG A 131 11.56 -2.21 -5.66
C ARG A 131 12.42 -3.35 -5.13
N GLY A 132 11.86 -4.57 -5.09
CA GLY A 132 12.59 -5.78 -4.72
C GLY A 132 13.81 -6.01 -5.61
N ILE A 133 13.68 -5.77 -6.92
CA ILE A 133 14.81 -5.84 -7.88
C ILE A 133 15.90 -4.83 -7.53
N VAL A 134 15.54 -3.59 -7.18
CA VAL A 134 16.55 -2.57 -6.81
C VAL A 134 17.28 -2.95 -5.53
N LYS A 135 16.56 -3.39 -4.49
CA LYS A 135 17.17 -3.85 -3.24
C LYS A 135 18.08 -5.06 -3.47
N PHE A 136 17.57 -6.08 -4.17
CA PHE A 136 18.35 -7.28 -4.49
C PHE A 136 19.62 -6.91 -5.27
N SER A 137 19.50 -6.07 -6.30
CA SER A 137 20.64 -5.61 -7.10
C SER A 137 21.64 -4.81 -6.27
N TYR A 138 21.17 -3.96 -5.34
CA TYR A 138 22.07 -3.25 -4.44
C TYR A 138 22.86 -4.23 -3.56
N LEU A 139 22.18 -5.18 -2.91
CA LEU A 139 22.81 -6.18 -2.04
C LEU A 139 23.80 -7.04 -2.81
N SER A 140 23.42 -7.56 -3.97
CA SER A 140 24.30 -8.31 -4.85
C SER A 140 25.49 -7.51 -5.38
N ALA A 141 25.37 -6.19 -5.49
CA ALA A 141 26.49 -5.33 -5.89
C ALA A 141 27.49 -5.10 -4.75
N ILE A 142 27.03 -5.04 -3.50
CA ILE A 142 27.91 -4.78 -2.34
C ILE A 142 28.47 -6.07 -1.71
N ASP A 143 27.66 -7.11 -1.58
CA ASP A 143 27.99 -8.35 -0.89
C ASP A 143 28.71 -9.30 -1.87
N ASP A 144 28.11 -9.53 -3.04
CA ASP A 144 28.59 -10.51 -4.04
C ASP A 144 29.46 -9.87 -5.15
N LYS A 145 29.53 -8.53 -5.21
CA LYS A 145 30.23 -7.75 -6.25
C LYS A 145 29.84 -8.15 -7.68
N LEU A 146 28.58 -8.55 -7.89
CA LEU A 146 28.11 -9.03 -9.20
C LEU A 146 28.16 -7.90 -10.25
N PRO A 147 28.89 -8.06 -11.37
CA PRO A 147 29.04 -6.99 -12.37
C PRO A 147 27.72 -6.51 -12.96
N LYS A 148 26.76 -7.44 -13.18
CA LYS A 148 25.41 -7.09 -13.64
C LYS A 148 24.67 -6.22 -12.63
N ALA A 149 24.75 -6.56 -11.35
CA ALA A 149 24.11 -5.82 -10.27
C ALA A 149 24.71 -4.41 -10.12
N ILE A 150 26.04 -4.29 -10.24
CA ILE A 150 26.73 -2.98 -10.25
C ILE A 150 26.25 -2.11 -11.42
N LYS A 151 26.18 -2.68 -12.64
CA LYS A 151 25.66 -1.97 -13.82
C LYS A 151 24.21 -1.55 -13.64
N PHE A 152 23.38 -2.44 -13.09
CA PHE A 152 21.99 -2.12 -12.79
C PHE A 152 21.86 -0.92 -11.85
N MET A 153 22.63 -0.91 -10.75
CA MET A 153 22.61 0.22 -9.82
C MET A 153 23.10 1.52 -10.47
N ASP A 154 24.08 1.45 -11.38
CA ASP A 154 24.50 2.63 -12.15
C ASP A 154 23.38 3.18 -13.05
N GLU A 155 22.58 2.32 -13.67
CA GLU A 155 21.40 2.73 -14.43
C GLU A 155 20.30 3.30 -13.51
N TYR A 156 20.12 2.72 -12.31
CA TYR A 156 19.18 3.26 -11.32
C TYR A 156 19.58 4.67 -10.86
N TYR A 157 20.86 4.93 -10.61
CA TYR A 157 21.33 6.27 -10.27
C TYR A 157 21.16 7.27 -11.42
N LYS A 158 21.32 6.83 -12.68
CA LYS A 158 21.02 7.66 -13.85
C LYS A 158 19.54 8.00 -13.93
N LEU A 159 18.65 7.02 -13.68
CA LEU A 159 17.21 7.25 -13.61
C LEU A 159 16.86 8.31 -12.55
N LEU A 160 17.40 8.20 -11.34
CA LEU A 160 17.15 9.22 -10.30
C LEU A 160 17.66 10.61 -10.72
N ALA A 161 18.82 10.68 -11.35
CA ALA A 161 19.39 11.94 -11.83
C ALA A 161 18.49 12.59 -12.92
N THR A 162 17.97 11.83 -13.88
CA THR A 162 17.06 12.36 -14.91
C THR A 162 15.72 12.82 -14.33
N ARG A 163 15.30 12.24 -13.20
CA ARG A 163 14.07 12.61 -12.50
C ARG A 163 14.25 13.71 -11.45
N LYS A 164 15.29 14.53 -11.60
CA LYS A 164 15.55 15.71 -10.76
C LYS A 164 15.70 15.37 -9.27
N TYR A 165 16.37 14.26 -8.94
CA TYR A 165 16.82 13.98 -7.58
C TYR A 165 17.68 15.11 -6.98
N GLY A 166 18.29 15.94 -7.82
CA GLY A 166 19.10 17.09 -7.41
C GLY A 166 20.59 16.81 -7.32
N LYS A 167 21.03 15.60 -7.71
CA LYS A 167 22.45 15.21 -7.85
C LYS A 167 22.68 14.45 -9.14
N THR A 168 23.91 14.47 -9.65
CA THR A 168 24.33 13.64 -10.78
C THR A 168 24.41 12.17 -10.37
N ALA A 169 24.31 11.23 -11.33
CA ALA A 169 24.41 9.80 -11.03
C ALA A 169 25.69 9.43 -10.26
N ALA A 170 26.81 10.05 -10.60
CA ALA A 170 28.08 9.86 -9.89
C ALA A 170 28.03 10.36 -8.43
N ALA A 171 27.41 11.52 -8.19
CA ALA A 171 27.22 12.06 -6.84
C ALA A 171 26.25 11.22 -6.00
N ILE A 172 25.19 10.68 -6.62
CA ILE A 172 24.27 9.73 -5.97
C ILE A 172 25.02 8.45 -5.58
N LYS A 173 25.81 7.89 -6.50
CA LYS A 173 26.63 6.69 -6.21
C LYS A 173 27.58 6.92 -5.03
N GLN A 174 28.20 8.09 -4.94
CA GLN A 174 29.07 8.44 -3.81
C GLN A 174 28.31 8.65 -2.51
N GLU A 175 27.11 9.23 -2.56
CA GLU A 175 26.21 9.34 -1.41
C GLU A 175 25.85 7.95 -0.86
N VAL A 176 25.40 7.04 -1.73
CA VAL A 176 25.00 5.68 -1.32
C VAL A 176 26.19 4.87 -0.81
N ARG A 177 27.39 5.07 -1.35
CA ARG A 177 28.62 4.41 -0.86
C ARG A 177 29.00 4.77 0.58
N ARG A 178 28.54 5.92 1.08
CA ARG A 178 28.81 6.37 2.45
C ARG A 178 27.75 5.88 3.44
N MET A 179 26.69 5.25 2.95
CA MET A 179 25.61 4.71 3.77
C MET A 179 25.98 3.31 4.25
N THR A 180 25.52 2.98 5.45
CA THR A 180 25.40 1.58 5.87
C THR A 180 24.37 0.85 5.01
N LYS A 181 24.41 -0.49 5.02
CA LYS A 181 23.46 -1.33 4.28
C LYS A 181 21.99 -0.99 4.62
N ASP A 182 21.67 -0.79 5.89
CA ASP A 182 20.32 -0.45 6.33
C ASP A 182 19.89 0.96 5.91
N GLU A 183 20.80 1.93 5.97
CA GLU A 183 20.55 3.28 5.46
C GLU A 183 20.31 3.29 3.96
N ALA A 184 21.08 2.51 3.20
CA ALA A 184 20.92 2.38 1.76
C ALA A 184 19.60 1.69 1.39
N ILE A 185 19.16 0.67 2.15
CA ILE A 185 17.85 0.03 1.93
C ILE A 185 16.71 1.05 2.15
N ARG A 186 16.73 1.78 3.27
CA ARG A 186 15.73 2.84 3.53
C ARG A 186 15.78 3.96 2.49
N TRP A 187 16.99 4.29 2.03
CA TRP A 187 17.19 5.25 0.97
C TRP A 187 16.55 4.76 -0.34
N ILE A 188 16.77 3.50 -0.73
CA ILE A 188 16.16 2.86 -1.91
C ILE A 188 14.64 2.91 -1.81
N GLU A 189 14.05 2.55 -0.67
CA GLU A 189 12.60 2.58 -0.48
C GLU A 189 12.02 3.98 -0.73
N ARG A 190 12.65 5.00 -0.14
CA ARG A 190 12.25 6.39 -0.30
C ARG A 190 12.44 6.89 -1.74
N THR A 191 13.57 6.61 -2.38
CA THR A 191 13.83 7.07 -3.74
C THR A 191 12.99 6.33 -4.77
N TYR A 192 12.73 5.04 -4.55
CA TYR A 192 11.83 4.27 -5.38
C TYR A 192 10.44 4.87 -5.35
N ARG A 193 9.87 5.09 -4.15
CA ARG A 193 8.55 5.70 -4.00
C ARG A 193 8.45 7.11 -4.60
N SER A 194 9.51 7.91 -4.50
CA SER A 194 9.48 9.31 -4.90
C SER A 194 9.80 9.55 -6.38
N TYR A 195 10.58 8.65 -7.00
CA TYR A 195 11.14 8.87 -8.33
C TYR A 195 10.90 7.71 -9.30
N VAL A 196 10.32 6.59 -8.89
CA VAL A 196 9.95 5.52 -9.82
C VAL A 196 8.44 5.56 -10.01
N ASN A 197 8.01 5.61 -11.27
CA ASN A 197 6.59 5.76 -11.61
C ASN A 197 5.94 4.41 -11.88
N ASP A 198 6.70 3.35 -12.16
CA ASP A 198 6.18 2.05 -12.56
C ASP A 198 7.24 0.95 -12.39
N ASP A 199 6.83 -0.21 -11.89
CA ASP A 199 7.69 -1.40 -11.78
C ASP A 199 8.22 -1.86 -13.14
N THR A 200 7.43 -1.70 -14.21
CA THR A 200 7.79 -2.11 -15.58
C THR A 200 9.05 -1.41 -16.10
N GLU A 201 9.29 -0.16 -15.67
CA GLU A 201 10.51 0.58 -16.05
C GLU A 201 11.75 -0.09 -15.48
N VAL A 202 11.67 -0.50 -14.21
CA VAL A 202 12.78 -1.10 -13.46
C VAL A 202 13.00 -2.56 -13.90
N ILE A 203 11.93 -3.31 -14.11
CA ILE A 203 11.99 -4.65 -14.72
C ILE A 203 12.61 -4.57 -16.11
N GLY A 204 12.18 -3.60 -16.92
CA GLY A 204 12.73 -3.38 -18.26
C GLY A 204 14.20 -2.95 -18.25
N MET A 205 14.68 -2.24 -17.23
CA MET A 205 16.12 -1.99 -17.04
C MET A 205 16.89 -3.28 -16.78
N CYS A 206 16.36 -4.15 -15.92
CA CYS A 206 16.98 -5.43 -15.57
C CYS A 206 17.11 -6.37 -16.79
N GLN A 207 16.10 -6.40 -17.66
CA GLN A 207 16.08 -7.24 -18.86
C GLN A 207 17.06 -6.79 -19.95
N ARG A 208 17.50 -5.52 -19.92
CA ARG A 208 18.42 -4.93 -20.91
C ARG A 208 19.91 -5.12 -20.56
N LEU A 209 20.24 -5.76 -19.42
CA LEU A 209 21.58 -5.91 -18.85
C LEU A 209 22.07 -7.37 -18.79
#